data_AF-G3HSF7-F1
#
_entry.id   AF-G3HSF7-F1
#
_cell.length_a   1.000
_cell.length_b   1.000
_cell.length_c   1.000
_cell.angle_alpha   90.00
_cell.angle_beta   90.00
_cell.angle_gamma   90.00
#
_symmetry.space_group_name_H-M   'P 1'
#
loop_
_entity.id
_entity.type
_entity.pdbx_description
1 polymer ?
#
loop_
_entity_poly.entity_id
_entity_poly.type
_entity_poly.pdbx_seq_one_letter_code
_entity_poly.pdbx_strand_id
1 'polypeptide(L)'
;QRETHPSDRESLVSRNEHQGKSCQSSAVFNVVNSVIGSGIIGDLFENYCKSDDLVTFGRFCYGITVILTYPIECFVTREVIANVFFGGNPSSVFHIILTVVIITAATLVSLLIDCLGIVLELNGVLCAAPLIFIIPSACYLKLSEEPRTHADKIMACVMLPVGAVVMVVGFIMAITNPQDCTHGQEMFYCFPDNTSLTNISHSHLQLTTQLSPWNLSIFQ
;
A
#
# COMPACT_ATOMS: atom_id res chain seq x y z
N GLN A 1 23.00 26.54 22.48
CA GLN A 1 21.64 27.11 22.52
C GLN A 1 21.56 28.22 21.49
N ARG A 2 20.93 27.99 20.34
CA ARG A 2 20.57 29.05 19.38
C ARG A 2 19.07 29.27 19.57
N GLU A 3 18.71 30.36 20.24
CA GLU A 3 17.31 30.75 20.45
C GLU A 3 16.74 31.20 19.10
N THR A 4 15.91 30.36 18.50
CA THR A 4 15.06 30.75 17.38
C THR A 4 13.99 31.70 17.89
N HIS A 5 13.91 32.90 17.31
CA HIS A 5 12.96 33.94 17.70
C HIS A 5 11.51 33.40 17.59
N PRO A 6 10.60 33.72 18.53
CA PRO A 6 9.24 33.16 18.55
C PRO A 6 8.49 33.36 17.23
N SER A 7 8.70 34.48 16.53
CA SER A 7 8.10 34.76 15.21
C SER A 7 8.55 33.79 14.10
N ASP A 8 9.76 33.25 14.17
CA ASP A 8 10.28 32.30 13.16
C ASP A 8 9.72 30.90 13.40
N ARG A 9 9.53 30.51 14.67
CA ARG A 9 8.84 29.26 15.04
C ARG A 9 7.42 29.25 14.51
N GLU A 10 6.66 30.33 14.71
CA GLU A 10 5.27 30.41 14.27
C GLU A 10 5.15 30.35 12.74
N SER A 11 6.07 30.98 12.00
CA SER A 11 6.08 30.90 10.53
C SER A 11 6.45 29.51 9.99
N LEU A 12 7.39 28.81 10.64
CA LEU A 12 7.78 27.44 10.29
C LEU A 12 6.69 26.43 10.64
N VAL A 13 6.00 26.62 11.76
CA VAL A 13 4.84 25.82 12.17
C VAL A 13 3.69 26.05 11.19
N SER A 14 3.36 27.29 10.85
CA SER A 14 2.28 27.62 9.91
C SER A 14 2.56 27.10 8.48
N ARG A 15 3.84 27.09 8.05
CA ARG A 15 4.27 26.51 6.78
C ARG A 15 4.19 24.97 6.79
N ASN A 16 4.57 24.31 7.89
CA ASN A 16 4.42 22.87 8.08
C ASN A 16 2.95 22.44 8.21
N GLU A 17 2.10 23.28 8.81
CA GLU A 17 0.65 23.08 8.89
C GLU A 17 0.01 23.15 7.51
N HIS A 18 0.29 24.19 6.71
CA HIS A 18 -0.25 24.32 5.35
C HIS A 18 0.26 23.22 4.42
N GLN A 19 1.54 22.87 4.53
CA GLN A 19 2.15 21.80 3.75
C GLN A 19 1.66 20.42 4.21
N GLY A 20 1.44 20.24 5.51
CA GLY A 20 0.85 19.04 6.10
C GLY A 20 -0.60 18.83 5.70
N LYS A 21 -1.44 19.88 5.72
CA LYS A 21 -2.85 19.86 5.30
C LYS A 21 -3.00 19.55 3.80
N SER A 22 -2.15 20.14 2.95
CA SER A 22 -2.16 19.92 1.50
C SER A 22 -1.63 18.54 1.10
N CYS A 23 -0.52 18.11 1.72
CA CYS A 23 0.05 16.78 1.50
C CYS A 23 -0.87 15.67 2.05
N GLN A 24 -1.56 15.92 3.16
CA GLN A 24 -2.57 15.01 3.70
C GLN A 24 -3.74 14.82 2.75
N SER A 25 -4.34 15.91 2.23
CA SER A 25 -5.47 15.79 1.29
C SER A 25 -5.08 14.97 0.05
N SER A 26 -3.85 15.17 -0.44
CA SER A 26 -3.31 14.41 -1.57
C SER A 26 -3.01 12.94 -1.22
N ALA A 27 -2.52 12.67 0.00
CA ALA A 27 -2.25 11.32 0.49
C ALA A 27 -3.54 10.55 0.77
N VAL A 28 -4.54 11.18 1.37
CA VAL A 28 -5.88 10.61 1.59
C VAL A 28 -6.54 10.31 0.25
N PHE A 29 -6.50 11.26 -0.69
CA PHE A 29 -7.08 11.06 -2.02
C PHE A 29 -6.37 9.94 -2.80
N ASN A 30 -5.03 9.85 -2.73
CA ASN A 30 -4.28 8.75 -3.35
C ASN A 30 -4.55 7.40 -2.68
N VAL A 31 -4.63 7.34 -1.35
CA VAL A 31 -4.95 6.10 -0.62
C VAL A 31 -6.38 5.65 -0.94
N VAL A 32 -7.35 6.57 -0.91
CA VAL A 32 -8.75 6.27 -1.25
C VAL A 32 -8.88 5.86 -2.71
N ASN A 33 -8.21 6.54 -3.65
CA ASN A 33 -8.26 6.17 -5.06
C ASN A 33 -7.52 4.85 -5.36
N SER A 34 -6.48 4.52 -4.60
CA SER A 34 -5.78 3.23 -4.69
C SER A 34 -6.61 2.08 -4.11
N VAL A 35 -7.38 2.31 -3.04
CA VAL A 35 -8.29 1.32 -2.45
C VAL A 35 -9.55 1.14 -3.31
N ILE A 36 -10.01 2.18 -4.01
CA ILE A 36 -11.19 2.12 -4.90
C ILE A 36 -10.84 1.65 -6.32
N GLY A 37 -9.57 1.75 -6.73
CA GLY A 37 -9.06 1.30 -8.03
C GLY A 37 -8.96 -0.22 -8.20
N SER A 38 -9.78 -1.01 -7.52
CA SER A 38 -9.78 -2.48 -7.44
C SER A 38 -10.20 -3.21 -8.73
N GLY A 39 -9.97 -2.60 -9.89
CA GLY A 39 -10.23 -3.21 -11.21
C GLY A 39 -8.99 -3.74 -11.91
N ILE A 40 -7.83 -3.72 -11.24
CA ILE A 40 -6.54 -4.03 -11.84
C ILE A 40 -6.07 -5.37 -11.26
N ILE A 41 -5.76 -6.33 -12.13
CA ILE A 41 -5.17 -7.62 -11.77
C ILE A 41 -3.99 -7.39 -10.81
N GLY A 42 -3.99 -8.10 -9.68
CA GLY A 42 -3.13 -7.85 -8.53
C GLY A 42 -1.62 -7.96 -8.78
N ASP A 43 -1.21 -8.44 -9.95
CA ASP A 43 0.15 -8.36 -10.47
C ASP A 43 0.15 -7.80 -11.89
N LEU A 44 0.90 -6.72 -12.10
CA LEU A 44 1.09 -6.10 -13.42
C LEU A 44 1.60 -7.14 -14.43
N PHE A 45 2.51 -8.02 -14.03
CA PHE A 45 3.13 -8.99 -14.92
C PHE A 45 2.18 -10.10 -15.38
N GLU A 46 1.06 -10.32 -14.69
CA GLU A 46 0.03 -11.28 -15.10
C GLU A 46 -0.75 -10.76 -16.32
N ASN A 47 -0.72 -9.45 -16.57
CA ASN A 47 -1.33 -8.86 -17.76
C ASN A 47 -0.53 -9.08 -19.05
N TYR A 48 0.64 -9.69 -18.98
CA TYR A 48 1.53 -9.85 -20.13
C TYR A 48 1.78 -11.31 -20.45
N CYS A 49 2.01 -11.60 -21.73
CA CYS A 49 2.25 -12.95 -22.20
C CYS A 49 3.61 -13.46 -21.71
N LYS A 50 3.70 -14.76 -21.41
CA LYS A 50 4.96 -15.38 -20.98
C LYS A 50 6.03 -15.39 -22.07
N SER A 51 5.64 -15.22 -23.33
CA SER A 51 6.54 -15.17 -24.49
C SER A 51 7.32 -13.86 -24.62
N ASP A 52 7.00 -12.84 -23.84
CA ASP A 52 7.69 -11.55 -23.93
C ASP A 52 9.01 -11.57 -23.13
N ASP A 53 10.14 -11.48 -23.83
CA ASP A 53 11.48 -11.51 -23.23
C ASP A 53 11.68 -10.38 -22.20
N LEU A 54 11.14 -9.18 -22.47
CA LEU A 54 11.23 -8.02 -21.57
C LEU A 54 10.50 -8.26 -20.25
N VAL A 55 9.30 -8.85 -20.32
CA VAL A 55 8.48 -9.14 -19.15
C VAL A 55 9.09 -10.28 -18.35
N THR A 56 9.61 -11.30 -19.04
CA THR A 56 10.34 -12.40 -18.42
C THR A 56 11.59 -11.90 -17.68
N PHE A 57 12.33 -10.97 -18.28
CA PHE A 57 13.44 -10.29 -17.61
C PHE A 57 12.96 -9.47 -16.40
N GLY A 58 11.84 -8.75 -16.53
CA GLY A 58 11.20 -8.02 -15.43
C GLY A 58 10.84 -8.93 -14.24
N ARG A 59 10.24 -10.10 -14.50
CA ARG A 59 9.93 -11.11 -13.47
C ARG A 59 11.18 -11.63 -12.77
N PHE A 60 12.27 -11.85 -13.52
CA PHE A 60 13.55 -12.25 -12.94
C PHE A 60 14.13 -11.18 -12.01
N CYS A 61 14.16 -9.92 -12.46
CA CYS A 61 14.62 -8.80 -11.63
C CYS A 61 13.74 -8.63 -10.38
N TYR A 62 12.41 -8.70 -10.53
CA TYR A 62 11.48 -8.65 -9.41
C TYR A 62 11.75 -9.77 -8.39
N GLY A 63 11.97 -11.00 -8.86
CA GLY A 63 12.35 -12.12 -8.00
C GLY A 63 13.66 -11.88 -7.22
N ILE A 64 14.70 -11.33 -7.87
CA ILE A 64 15.95 -10.95 -7.20
C ILE A 64 15.68 -9.91 -6.11
N THR A 65 14.87 -8.88 -6.41
CA THR A 65 14.52 -7.85 -5.43
C THR A 65 13.83 -8.47 -4.22
N VAL A 66 12.86 -9.37 -4.41
CA VAL A 66 12.16 -10.04 -3.30
C VAL A 66 13.13 -10.88 -2.45
N ILE A 67 14.01 -11.66 -3.10
CA ILE A 67 15.02 -12.48 -2.39
C ILE A 67 15.97 -11.61 -1.56
N LEU A 68 16.35 -10.44 -2.05
CA LEU A 68 17.24 -9.53 -1.34
C LEU A 68 16.53 -8.77 -0.20
N THR A 69 15.28 -8.38 -0.41
CA THR A 69 14.49 -7.63 0.57
C THR A 69 14.09 -8.49 1.76
N TYR A 70 13.68 -9.75 1.52
CA TYR A 70 13.22 -10.67 2.56
C TYR A 70 14.16 -10.82 3.78
N PRO A 71 15.48 -11.08 3.63
CA PRO A 71 16.37 -11.20 4.78
C PRO A 71 16.55 -9.86 5.54
N ILE A 72 16.49 -8.72 4.84
CA ILE A 72 16.60 -7.39 5.45
C ILE A 72 15.37 -7.13 6.32
N GLU A 73 14.16 -7.42 5.82
CA GLU A 73 12.92 -7.27 6.57
C GLU A 73 12.84 -8.22 7.77
N CYS A 74 13.30 -9.46 7.62
CA CYS A 74 13.34 -10.42 8.72
C CYS A 74 14.27 -9.95 9.85
N PHE A 75 15.38 -9.29 9.52
CA PHE A 75 16.30 -8.74 10.51
C PHE A 75 15.66 -7.61 11.33
N VAL A 76 15.03 -6.64 10.65
CA VAL A 76 14.34 -5.53 11.32
C VAL A 76 13.19 -6.05 12.18
N THR A 77 12.40 -7.00 11.66
CA THR A 77 11.24 -7.58 12.37
C THR A 77 11.68 -8.29 13.66
N ARG A 78 12.76 -9.08 13.60
CA ARG A 78 13.33 -9.74 14.78
C ARG A 78 13.74 -8.71 15.83
N GLU A 79 14.38 -7.62 15.43
CA GLU A 79 14.84 -6.59 16.35
C GLU A 79 13.68 -5.84 17.00
N VAL A 80 12.67 -5.45 16.21
CA VAL A 80 11.48 -4.75 16.73
C VAL A 80 10.71 -5.64 17.71
N ILE A 81 10.48 -6.91 17.38
CA ILE A 81 9.78 -7.86 18.27
C ILE A 81 10.60 -8.10 19.54
N ALA A 82 11.91 -8.33 19.44
CA ALA A 82 12.76 -8.53 20.61
C ALA A 82 12.72 -7.31 21.55
N ASN A 83 12.77 -6.10 21.00
CA ASN A 83 12.69 -4.87 21.78
C ASN A 83 11.32 -4.67 22.45
N VAL A 84 10.22 -4.96 21.74
CA VAL A 84 8.85 -4.80 22.28
C VAL A 84 8.54 -5.80 23.39
N PHE A 85 8.96 -7.07 23.27
CA PHE A 85 8.61 -8.11 24.24
C PHE A 85 9.61 -8.24 25.40
N PHE A 86 10.90 -7.98 25.18
CA PHE A 86 11.95 -8.28 26.18
C PHE A 86 12.79 -7.08 26.63
N GLY A 87 12.72 -5.91 25.98
CA GLY A 87 13.39 -4.69 26.44
C GLY A 87 14.89 -4.81 26.79
N GLY A 88 15.56 -5.87 26.33
CA GLY A 88 16.88 -6.32 26.78
C GLY A 88 17.34 -7.59 26.06
N ASN A 89 18.58 -8.05 26.34
CA ASN A 89 19.26 -9.14 25.60
C ASN A 89 18.53 -10.50 25.74
N PRO A 90 17.86 -11.01 24.70
CA PRO A 90 17.25 -12.34 24.75
C PRO A 90 18.30 -13.44 24.53
N SER A 91 18.00 -14.66 24.98
CA SER A 91 18.85 -15.83 24.73
C SER A 91 18.94 -16.14 23.23
N SER A 92 20.10 -16.61 22.74
CA SER A 92 20.32 -16.99 21.34
C SER A 92 19.28 -17.99 20.81
N VAL A 93 18.76 -18.86 21.70
CA VAL A 93 17.70 -19.83 21.36
C VAL A 93 16.37 -19.14 21.04
N PHE A 94 16.05 -18.05 21.75
CA PHE A 94 14.83 -17.29 21.52
C PHE A 94 14.84 -16.61 20.15
N HIS A 95 15.98 -16.06 19.73
CA HIS A 95 16.12 -15.48 18.40
C HIS A 95 15.91 -16.49 17.27
N ILE A 96 16.39 -17.72 17.45
CA ILE A 96 16.19 -18.81 16.49
C ILE A 96 14.71 -19.18 16.42
N ILE A 97 14.06 -19.41 17.57
CA ILE A 97 12.63 -19.75 17.63
C ILE A 97 11.79 -18.65 16.97
N LEU A 98 12.04 -17.38 17.29
CA LEU A 98 11.31 -16.25 16.72
C LEU A 98 11.43 -16.20 15.20
N THR A 99 12.64 -16.38 14.67
CA THR A 99 12.89 -16.38 13.23
C THR A 99 12.18 -17.54 12.54
N VAL A 100 12.22 -18.74 13.12
CA VAL A 100 11.51 -19.92 12.60
C VAL A 100 10.00 -19.69 12.59
N VAL A 101 9.43 -19.11 13.65
CA VAL A 101 8.00 -18.79 13.73
C VAL A 101 7.59 -17.79 12.65
N ILE A 102 8.38 -16.72 12.44
CA ILE A 102 8.11 -15.71 11.41
C ILE A 102 8.14 -16.34 10.02
N ILE A 103 9.18 -17.10 9.69
CA ILE A 103 9.30 -17.76 8.37
C ILE A 103 8.16 -18.77 8.16
N THR A 104 7.83 -19.55 9.19
CA THR A 104 6.75 -20.54 9.12
C THR A 104 5.39 -19.87 8.91
N ALA A 105 5.12 -18.77 9.63
CA ALA A 105 3.89 -18.00 9.46
C ALA A 105 3.80 -17.36 8.06
N ALA A 106 4.89 -16.75 7.58
CA ALA A 106 4.95 -16.20 6.23
C ALA A 106 4.70 -17.28 5.16
N THR A 107 5.36 -18.43 5.29
CA THR A 107 5.17 -19.58 4.39
C THR A 107 3.74 -20.10 4.42
N LEU A 108 3.13 -20.20 5.61
CA LEU A 108 1.74 -20.63 5.75
C LEU A 108 0.78 -19.64 5.07
N VAL A 109 0.99 -18.33 5.24
CA VAL A 109 0.18 -17.30 4.57
C VAL A 109 0.33 -17.40 3.06
N SER A 110 1.54 -17.62 2.54
CA SER A 110 1.78 -17.83 1.11
C SER A 110 1.09 -19.08 0.54
N LEU A 111 0.87 -20.12 1.36
CA LEU A 111 0.13 -21.32 0.94
C LEU A 111 -1.39 -21.17 1.05
N LEU A 112 -1.87 -20.25 1.89
CA LEU A 112 -3.29 -20.00 2.09
C LEU A 112 -3.84 -18.90 1.18
N ILE A 113 -2.98 -17.97 0.75
CA ILE A 113 -3.34 -16.81 -0.05
C ILE A 113 -2.38 -16.70 -1.23
N ASP A 114 -2.83 -17.18 -2.39
CA ASP A 114 -2.05 -17.08 -3.62
C ASP A 114 -2.24 -15.73 -4.35
N CYS A 115 -3.28 -14.99 -3.96
CA CYS A 115 -3.60 -13.68 -4.52
C CYS A 115 -2.67 -12.58 -3.99
N LEU A 116 -1.75 -12.07 -4.82
CA LEU A 116 -0.90 -10.94 -4.45
C LEU A 116 -1.71 -9.66 -4.16
N GLY A 117 -2.81 -9.43 -4.90
CA GLY A 117 -3.63 -8.22 -4.80
C GLY A 117 -4.22 -7.99 -3.41
N ILE A 118 -4.85 -9.01 -2.82
CA ILE A 118 -5.43 -8.90 -1.46
C ILE A 118 -4.35 -8.71 -0.39
N VAL A 119 -3.17 -9.32 -0.55
CA VAL A 119 -2.06 -9.16 0.40
C VAL A 119 -1.50 -7.74 0.34
N LEU A 120 -1.33 -7.19 -0.86
CA LEU A 120 -0.88 -5.81 -1.05
C LEU A 120 -1.90 -4.80 -0.50
N GLU A 121 -3.20 -5.04 -0.74
CA GLU A 121 -4.27 -4.21 -0.20
C GLU A 121 -4.25 -4.23 1.33
N LEU A 122 -4.26 -5.42 1.94
CA LEU A 122 -4.20 -5.57 3.40
C LEU A 122 -2.94 -4.95 4.01
N ASN A 123 -1.78 -5.08 3.37
CA ASN A 123 -0.55 -4.42 3.83
C ASN A 123 -0.65 -2.89 3.75
N GLY A 124 -1.25 -2.37 2.68
CA GLY A 124 -1.52 -0.94 2.53
C GLY A 124 -2.44 -0.41 3.62
N VAL A 125 -3.56 -1.10 3.87
CA VAL A 125 -4.49 -0.67 4.92
C VAL A 125 -3.86 -0.87 6.29
N LEU A 126 -3.46 -2.09 6.68
CA LEU A 126 -3.05 -2.41 8.04
C LEU A 126 -1.71 -1.80 8.46
N CYS A 127 -0.76 -1.65 7.55
CA CYS A 127 0.59 -1.16 7.87
C CYS A 127 0.77 0.30 7.46
N ALA A 128 0.46 0.68 6.21
CA ALA A 128 0.79 2.03 5.74
C ALA A 128 -0.14 3.10 6.34
N ALA A 129 -1.45 2.84 6.45
CA ALA A 129 -2.38 3.85 6.95
C ALA A 129 -2.12 4.26 8.42
N PRO A 130 -1.81 3.37 9.38
CA PRO A 130 -1.45 3.78 10.74
C PRO A 130 -0.13 4.55 10.80
N LEU A 131 0.86 4.16 10.00
CA LEU A 131 2.15 4.85 9.93
C LEU A 131 1.97 6.29 9.44
N ILE A 132 1.08 6.53 8.48
CA ILE A 132 0.84 7.86 7.88
C ILE A 132 -0.11 8.71 8.72
N PHE A 133 -1.19 8.16 9.26
CA PHE A 133 -2.23 8.93 9.95
C PHE A 133 -2.10 8.91 11.48
N ILE A 134 -1.80 7.75 12.06
CA ILE A 134 -1.88 7.54 13.51
C ILE A 134 -0.57 7.90 14.20
N ILE A 135 0.58 7.46 13.67
CA ILE A 135 1.89 7.71 14.30
C ILE A 135 2.21 9.21 14.42
N PRO A 136 2.20 10.03 13.34
CA PRO A 136 2.53 11.45 13.47
C PRO A 136 1.55 12.18 14.40
N SER A 137 0.26 11.82 14.36
CA SER A 137 -0.76 12.39 15.24
C SER A 137 -0.53 12.02 16.71
N ALA A 138 -0.21 10.75 17.00
CA ALA A 138 0.07 10.27 18.35
C ALA A 138 1.36 10.87 18.92
N CYS A 139 2.43 10.94 18.11
CA CYS A 139 3.68 11.58 18.49
C CYS A 139 3.48 13.08 18.78
N TYR A 140 2.72 13.78 17.93
CA TYR A 140 2.42 15.20 18.13
C TYR A 140 1.61 15.44 19.41
N LEU A 141 0.55 14.66 19.66
CA LEU A 141 -0.26 14.77 20.87
C LEU A 141 0.50 14.41 22.15
N LYS A 142 1.48 13.50 22.07
CA LYS A 142 2.34 13.10 23.19
C LYS A 142 3.44 14.12 23.51
N LEU A 143 3.97 14.82 22.50
CA LEU A 143 5.02 15.82 22.67
C LEU A 143 4.48 17.24 22.91
N SER A 144 3.22 17.50 22.58
CA SER A 144 2.56 18.80 22.77
C SER A 144 2.15 19.03 24.24
N GLU A 145 3.02 19.72 24.98
CA GLU A 145 2.76 20.21 26.35
C GLU A 145 1.87 21.48 26.39
N GLU A 146 1.52 22.05 25.24
CA GLU A 146 0.70 23.27 25.15
C GLU A 146 -0.82 23.03 25.39
N PRO A 147 -1.53 24.06 25.91
CA PRO A 147 -2.94 23.97 26.26
C PRO A 147 -3.82 23.56 25.07
N ARG A 148 -4.94 22.88 25.38
CA ARG A 148 -5.85 22.17 24.44
C ARG A 148 -6.50 23.03 23.34
N THR A 149 -6.15 24.29 23.20
CA THR A 149 -6.86 25.30 22.40
C THR A 149 -6.10 25.78 21.16
N HIS A 150 -4.88 25.30 20.89
CA HIS A 150 -4.20 25.57 19.61
C HIS A 150 -4.79 24.73 18.48
N ALA A 151 -5.04 25.37 17.32
CA ALA A 151 -5.66 24.76 16.13
C ALA A 151 -4.92 23.50 15.65
N ASP A 152 -3.59 23.48 15.83
CA ASP A 152 -2.70 22.39 15.45
C ASP A 152 -2.99 21.09 16.22
N LYS A 153 -3.38 21.22 17.50
CA LYS A 153 -3.76 20.09 18.36
C LYS A 153 -5.13 19.53 17.97
N ILE A 154 -6.04 20.39 17.52
CA ILE A 154 -7.34 20.00 16.99
C ILE A 154 -7.14 19.24 15.67
N MET A 155 -6.24 19.70 14.80
CA MET A 155 -5.92 18.99 13.56
C MET A 155 -5.41 17.57 13.85
N ALA A 156 -4.40 17.41 14.72
CA ALA A 156 -3.91 16.08 15.09
C ALA A 156 -4.99 15.18 15.75
N CYS A 157 -5.89 15.78 16.55
CA CYS A 157 -7.01 15.08 17.17
C CYS A 157 -8.06 14.60 16.14
N VAL A 158 -8.25 15.32 15.04
CA VAL A 158 -9.18 14.95 13.95
C VAL A 158 -8.57 13.89 13.03
N MET A 159 -7.27 13.93 12.77
CA MET A 159 -6.62 12.96 11.86
C MET A 159 -6.57 11.54 12.42
N LEU A 160 -6.52 11.39 13.75
CA LEU A 160 -6.49 10.10 14.42
C LEU A 160 -7.79 9.26 14.19
N PRO A 161 -9.01 9.78 14.44
CA PRO A 161 -10.24 9.05 14.13
C PRO A 161 -10.47 8.90 12.62
N VAL A 162 -10.05 9.85 11.78
CA VAL A 162 -10.12 9.70 10.31
C VAL A 162 -9.28 8.52 9.85
N GLY A 163 -8.03 8.42 10.32
CA GLY A 163 -7.15 7.28 10.04
C GLY A 163 -7.77 5.97 10.53
N ALA A 164 -8.36 5.95 11.72
CA ALA A 164 -9.06 4.76 12.25
C ALA A 164 -10.28 4.36 11.41
N VAL A 165 -11.06 5.31 10.90
CA VAL A 165 -12.19 5.02 10.00
C VAL A 165 -11.70 4.47 8.67
N VAL A 166 -10.66 5.07 8.07
CA VAL A 166 -10.06 4.57 6.82
C VAL A 166 -9.52 3.15 7.00
N MET A 167 -8.88 2.86 8.13
CA MET A 167 -8.44 1.51 8.50
C MET A 167 -9.58 0.50 8.52
N VAL A 168 -10.66 0.81 9.25
CA VAL A 168 -11.80 -0.10 9.41
C VAL A 168 -12.53 -0.30 8.10
N VAL A 169 -12.81 0.78 7.36
CA VAL A 169 -13.50 0.72 6.07
C VAL A 169 -12.66 -0.04 5.04
N GLY A 170 -11.36 0.26 4.93
CA GLY A 170 -10.46 -0.44 4.01
C GLY A 170 -10.32 -1.93 4.34
N PHE A 171 -10.23 -2.29 5.61
CA PHE A 171 -10.20 -3.69 6.03
C PHE A 171 -11.49 -4.45 5.70
N ILE A 172 -12.65 -3.82 5.92
CA ILE A 172 -13.95 -4.41 5.55
C ILE A 172 -14.02 -4.61 4.03
N MET A 173 -13.67 -3.59 3.25
CA MET A 173 -13.72 -3.64 1.78
C MET A 173 -12.82 -4.75 1.21
N ALA A 174 -11.60 -4.88 1.74
CA ALA A 174 -10.63 -5.90 1.34
C ALA A 174 -11.18 -7.32 1.57
N ILE A 175 -11.90 -7.55 2.67
CA ILE A 175 -12.45 -8.88 2.99
C ILE A 175 -13.75 -9.17 2.23
N THR A 176 -14.61 -8.18 2.06
CA THR A 176 -15.94 -8.40 1.47
C THR A 176 -15.93 -8.54 -0.04
N ASN A 177 -14.90 -8.01 -0.72
CA ASN A 177 -14.77 -8.08 -2.17
C ASN A 177 -13.45 -8.77 -2.57
N PRO A 178 -13.30 -10.08 -2.27
CA PRO A 178 -12.14 -10.82 -2.72
C PRO A 178 -12.07 -10.77 -4.25
N GLN A 179 -10.93 -10.35 -4.78
CA GLN A 179 -10.65 -10.44 -6.22
C GLN A 179 -10.51 -11.92 -6.58
N ASP A 180 -11.28 -12.39 -7.56
CA ASP A 180 -11.17 -13.76 -8.07
C ASP A 180 -9.83 -13.91 -8.82
N CYS A 181 -8.85 -14.54 -8.20
CA CYS A 181 -7.57 -14.83 -8.85
C CYS A 181 -7.68 -16.13 -9.64
N THR A 182 -7.64 -16.02 -10.96
CA THR A 182 -7.54 -17.21 -11.81
C THR A 182 -6.07 -17.56 -12.00
N HIS A 183 -5.64 -18.70 -11.45
CA HIS A 183 -4.27 -19.15 -11.57
C HIS A 183 -3.95 -19.62 -13.00
N GLY A 184 -3.01 -18.94 -13.65
CA GLY A 184 -2.34 -19.45 -14.84
C GLY A 184 -3.19 -19.50 -16.12
N GLN A 185 -4.30 -18.75 -16.18
CA GLN A 185 -4.91 -18.46 -17.47
C GLN A 185 -4.16 -17.32 -18.14
N GLU A 186 -3.47 -17.63 -19.24
CA GLU A 186 -2.90 -16.60 -20.09
C GLU A 186 -4.03 -15.78 -20.74
N MET A 187 -3.79 -14.47 -20.88
CA MET A 187 -4.72 -13.55 -21.50
C MET A 187 -5.08 -14.00 -22.92
N PHE A 188 -6.31 -13.72 -23.38
CA PHE A 188 -6.86 -14.23 -24.65
C PHE A 188 -6.01 -13.90 -25.89
N TYR A 189 -5.20 -12.83 -25.83
CA TYR A 189 -4.31 -12.42 -26.91
C TYR A 189 -2.94 -13.13 -26.91
N CYS A 190 -2.64 -13.96 -25.91
CA CYS A 190 -1.39 -14.72 -25.84
C CYS A 190 -1.45 -16.02 -26.66
N PHE A 191 -2.64 -16.49 -27.02
CA PHE A 191 -2.80 -17.62 -27.91
C PHE A 191 -2.76 -17.13 -29.36
N PRO A 192 -1.78 -17.54 -30.17
CA PRO A 192 -1.87 -17.36 -31.62
C PRO A 192 -2.98 -18.29 -32.10
N ASP A 193 -4.19 -17.77 -32.19
CA ASP A 193 -5.24 -18.42 -32.96
C ASP A 193 -4.68 -18.69 -34.36
N ASN A 194 -4.67 -19.95 -34.80
CA ASN A 194 -4.48 -20.31 -36.20
C ASN A 194 -5.73 -19.88 -37.00
N THR A 195 -6.10 -18.59 -36.95
CA THR A 195 -7.09 -17.95 -37.84
C THR A 195 -6.46 -17.70 -39.20
N SER A 196 -6.05 -18.79 -39.83
CA SER A 196 -5.83 -18.90 -41.27
C SER A 196 -6.88 -19.85 -41.85
N LEU A 197 -8.15 -19.67 -41.49
CA LEU A 197 -9.24 -20.31 -42.22
C LEU A 197 -10.58 -19.61 -41.93
N THR A 198 -10.82 -18.48 -42.59
CA THR A 198 -11.96 -18.31 -43.51
C THR A 198 -11.93 -16.93 -44.16
N ASN A 199 -11.77 -16.98 -45.48
CA ASN A 199 -12.22 -16.03 -46.49
C ASN A 199 -13.44 -15.17 -46.07
N ILE A 200 -13.39 -13.85 -46.28
CA ILE A 200 -14.38 -13.01 -47.00
C ILE A 200 -14.17 -11.53 -46.63
N SER A 201 -13.95 -10.75 -47.69
CA SER A 201 -14.12 -9.31 -47.91
C SER A 201 -14.77 -8.38 -46.87
N HIS A 202 -14.23 -7.15 -46.90
CA HIS A 202 -14.95 -5.86 -46.82
C HIS A 202 -15.25 -5.21 -45.45
N SER A 203 -14.45 -4.18 -45.15
CA SER A 203 -14.83 -2.82 -44.68
C SER A 203 -15.81 -2.62 -43.50
N HIS A 204 -15.25 -1.98 -42.46
CA HIS A 204 -15.77 -0.78 -41.77
C HIS A 204 -17.08 -0.87 -40.96
N LEU A 205 -16.95 -0.88 -39.61
CA LEU A 205 -17.87 -0.38 -38.53
C LEU A 205 -17.51 -1.17 -37.24
N GLN A 206 -17.35 -0.67 -36.01
CA GLN A 206 -17.55 0.62 -35.38
C GLN A 206 -16.56 0.76 -34.20
N LEU A 207 -16.16 2.01 -33.99
CA LEU A 207 -15.72 2.61 -32.74
C LEU A 207 -16.69 2.34 -31.57
N THR A 208 -16.17 1.88 -30.44
CA THR A 208 -16.62 2.17 -29.06
C THR A 208 -15.41 1.90 -28.15
N THR A 209 -14.58 2.88 -27.78
CA THR A 209 -14.77 3.80 -26.63
C THR A 209 -15.77 3.28 -25.58
N GLN A 210 -15.22 2.71 -24.51
CA GLN A 210 -15.78 2.65 -23.15
C GLN A 210 -14.61 2.96 -22.18
N LEU A 211 -14.10 4.19 -22.20
CA LEU A 211 -14.29 5.13 -21.08
C LEU A 211 -15.67 4.95 -20.39
N SER A 212 -15.65 4.64 -19.10
CA SER A 212 -16.83 4.72 -18.24
C SER A 212 -16.50 5.47 -16.94
N PRO A 213 -17.47 6.17 -16.33
CA PRO A 213 -17.29 7.55 -15.91
C PRO A 213 -17.55 7.78 -14.41
N TRP A 214 -16.71 8.56 -13.73
CA TRP A 214 -17.11 9.35 -12.57
C TRP A 214 -16.46 10.73 -12.58
N ASN A 215 -17.27 11.71 -13.00
CA ASN A 215 -17.26 13.15 -12.75
C ASN A 215 -15.96 13.82 -12.26
N LEU A 216 -15.29 14.49 -13.20
CA LEU A 216 -14.51 15.70 -12.95
C LEU A 216 -15.42 16.92 -13.14
N SER A 217 -16.08 17.35 -12.06
CA SER A 217 -16.72 18.66 -12.00
C SER A 217 -16.77 19.13 -10.56
N ILE A 218 -15.67 19.73 -10.08
CA ILE A 218 -15.58 20.83 -9.09
C ILE A 218 -14.11 21.25 -9.12
N PHE A 219 -13.76 22.20 -9.97
CA PHE A 219 -12.70 23.19 -9.77
C PHE A 219 -12.81 24.20 -10.92
N GLN A 220 -13.68 25.17 -10.70
CA GLN A 220 -13.58 26.50 -11.27
C GLN A 220 -13.40 27.45 -10.08
#